data_AF-A0A6B1ACN1-F1
#
_entry.id   AF-A0A6B1ACN1-F1
#
_cell.length_a   1.000
_cell.length_b   1.000
_cell.length_c   1.000
_cell.angle_alpha   90.00
_cell.angle_beta   90.00
_cell.angle_gamma   90.00
#
_symmetry.space_group_name_H-M   'P 1'
#
loop_
_entity.id
_entity.type
_entity.pdbx_description
1 polymer ?
#
loop_
_entity_poly.entity_id
_entity_poly.type
_entity_poly.pdbx_seq_one_letter_code
_entity_poly.pdbx_strand_id
1 'polypeptide(L)'
;MIDILADSPDDEALIVEAVGRDARVVSGSLALANGDGDVECRILGCREPIPLVRIELLRKMERNTPSVPVILVTDRAAEVARQLSGVKVAAIVWFADLRNQLTPAITAARQSVPLLRLAEQAEEAELPPALRSGLAYSYRAASQRPVRNVKELAAAVSCSPTTLSKEFRERAGGAANLSQFLSALSVVKAHQLRLSGLSWDAVANRMEVSRQTLHNRSARWPGGTLKQLARIRQAPLLKKFFADFAQPLLIPSQPPLLTPSSADGLSLLDRVYRFQSSLARQNPPDSGVSATHRPRKQGRR
;
A
#
# COMPACT_ATOMS: atom_id res chain seq x y z
N MET A 1 2.69 4.92 10.88
CA MET A 1 1.33 4.90 11.48
C MET A 1 0.63 3.64 11.02
N ILE A 2 -0.16 3.00 11.87
CA ILE A 2 -0.83 1.73 11.61
C ILE A 2 -2.34 1.96 11.71
N ASP A 3 -3.04 1.78 10.60
CA ASP A 3 -4.50 1.93 10.61
C ASP A 3 -5.17 0.62 11.03
N ILE A 4 -6.13 0.71 11.95
CA ILE A 4 -6.85 -0.42 12.53
C ILE A 4 -8.34 -0.25 12.27
N LEU A 5 -8.97 -1.31 11.79
CA LEU A 5 -10.41 -1.44 11.71
C LEU A 5 -10.79 -2.81 12.27
N ALA A 6 -11.70 -2.86 13.24
CA ALA A 6 -12.24 -4.10 13.79
C ALA A 6 -13.77 -4.14 13.65
N ASP A 7 -14.37 -5.32 13.84
CA ASP A 7 -15.82 -5.49 13.83
C ASP A 7 -16.48 -5.08 15.15
N SER A 8 -15.75 -5.12 16.27
CA SER A 8 -16.23 -4.70 17.59
C SER A 8 -15.25 -3.73 18.27
N PRO A 9 -15.74 -2.85 19.17
CA PRO A 9 -14.89 -1.98 19.98
C PRO A 9 -13.92 -2.75 20.89
N ASP A 10 -14.32 -3.95 21.35
CA ASP A 10 -13.49 -4.79 22.20
C ASP A 10 -12.29 -5.36 21.41
N ASP A 11 -12.54 -5.85 20.20
CA ASP A 11 -11.47 -6.32 19.30
C ASP A 11 -10.53 -5.17 18.90
N GLU A 12 -11.08 -4.00 18.67
CA GLU A 12 -10.30 -2.79 18.40
C GLU A 12 -9.37 -2.48 19.57
N ALA A 13 -9.89 -2.46 20.80
CA ALA A 13 -9.10 -2.21 22.00
C ALA A 13 -7.96 -3.23 22.17
N LEU A 14 -8.24 -4.52 21.94
CA LEU A 14 -7.22 -5.57 21.98
C LEU A 14 -6.11 -5.35 20.96
N ILE A 15 -6.47 -5.04 19.71
CA ILE A 15 -5.51 -4.76 18.63
C ILE A 15 -4.71 -3.50 18.94
N VAL A 16 -5.35 -2.43 19.39
CA VAL A 16 -4.68 -1.18 19.78
C VAL A 16 -3.70 -1.42 20.91
N GLU A 17 -4.07 -2.20 21.94
CA GLU A 17 -3.18 -2.57 23.04
C GLU A 17 -1.93 -3.31 22.52
N ALA A 18 -2.11 -4.27 21.62
CA ALA A 18 -1.01 -5.06 21.07
C ALA A 18 -0.09 -4.26 20.11
N VAL A 19 -0.64 -3.27 19.39
CA VAL A 19 0.12 -2.40 18.49
C VAL A 19 0.85 -1.28 19.24
N GLY A 20 0.22 -0.72 20.27
CA GLY A 20 0.75 0.41 21.04
C GLY A 20 0.59 1.77 20.34
N ARG A 21 1.55 2.67 20.57
CA ARG A 21 1.42 4.13 20.29
C ARG A 21 1.29 4.51 18.81
N ASP A 22 1.60 3.62 17.89
CA ASP A 22 1.52 3.87 16.45
C ASP A 22 0.14 3.53 15.83
N ALA A 23 -0.78 3.03 16.65
CA ALA A 23 -2.14 2.67 16.28
C ALA A 23 -3.03 3.89 16.02
N ARG A 24 -3.74 3.87 14.89
CA ARG A 24 -4.83 4.79 14.57
C ARG A 24 -6.06 3.99 14.18
N VAL A 25 -7.12 4.13 14.97
CA VAL A 25 -8.42 3.53 14.64
C VAL A 25 -9.07 4.33 13.52
N VAL A 26 -9.59 3.64 12.50
CA VAL A 26 -10.36 4.25 11.42
C VAL A 26 -11.82 3.81 11.50
N SER A 27 -12.74 4.76 11.43
CA SER A 27 -14.18 4.51 11.66
C SER A 27 -14.92 3.88 10.47
N GLY A 28 -14.23 3.40 9.44
CA GLY A 28 -14.90 2.80 8.29
C GLY A 28 -14.01 2.20 7.21
N SER A 29 -14.59 1.26 6.47
CA SER A 29 -13.95 0.51 5.38
C SER A 29 -13.38 1.40 4.28
N LEU A 30 -14.02 2.53 3.98
CA LEU A 30 -13.52 3.51 3.00
C LEU A 30 -12.26 4.23 3.49
N ALA A 31 -12.21 4.59 4.77
CA ALA A 31 -11.03 5.23 5.36
C ALA A 31 -9.84 4.25 5.42
N LEU A 32 -10.11 2.97 5.72
CA LEU A 32 -9.08 1.94 5.67
C LEU A 32 -8.60 1.68 4.24
N ALA A 33 -9.51 1.59 3.26
CA ALA A 33 -9.17 1.27 1.87
C ALA A 33 -8.44 2.39 1.13
N ASN A 34 -8.84 3.63 1.38
CA ASN A 34 -8.35 4.81 0.65
C ASN A 34 -7.34 5.62 1.47
N GLY A 35 -6.97 5.14 2.67
CA GLY A 35 -6.27 5.93 3.67
C GLY A 35 -5.14 6.77 3.08
N ASP A 36 -5.31 8.09 3.19
CA ASP A 36 -4.33 9.09 2.79
C ASP A 36 -3.33 9.31 3.94
N GLY A 37 -2.05 9.48 3.61
CA GLY A 37 -0.96 9.74 4.56
C GLY A 37 0.08 8.63 4.74
N ASP A 38 0.96 8.80 5.75
CA ASP A 38 2.11 7.96 6.06
C ASP A 38 1.74 6.63 6.78
N VAL A 39 0.78 5.91 6.20
CA VAL A 39 0.35 4.59 6.68
C VAL A 39 1.37 3.54 6.25
N GLU A 40 1.90 2.80 7.22
CA GLU A 40 2.97 1.81 7.00
C GLU A 40 2.46 0.36 7.06
N CYS A 41 1.29 0.16 7.65
CA CYS A 41 0.60 -1.13 7.75
C CYS A 41 -0.88 -0.88 8.04
N ARG A 42 -1.73 -1.79 7.59
CA ARG A 42 -3.16 -1.82 7.96
C ARG A 42 -3.47 -3.13 8.66
N ILE A 43 -4.36 -3.06 9.64
CA ILE A 43 -4.82 -4.22 10.39
C ILE A 43 -6.35 -4.26 10.29
N LEU A 44 -6.86 -5.40 9.82
CA LEU A 44 -8.29 -5.69 9.82
C LEU A 44 -8.55 -6.77 10.87
N GLY A 45 -9.29 -6.43 11.92
CA GLY A 45 -9.79 -7.38 12.93
C GLY A 45 -11.17 -7.89 12.55
N CYS A 46 -11.33 -9.20 12.39
CA CYS A 46 -12.60 -9.80 12.02
C CYS A 46 -12.74 -11.19 12.66
N ARG A 47 -13.81 -11.39 13.42
CA ARG A 47 -14.14 -12.68 14.05
C ARG A 47 -14.85 -13.59 13.04
N GLU A 48 -14.86 -14.89 13.29
CA GLU A 48 -15.62 -15.82 12.44
C GLU A 48 -17.14 -15.65 12.67
N PRO A 49 -17.99 -15.70 11.62
CA PRO A 49 -17.65 -15.81 10.20
C PRO A 49 -17.21 -14.47 9.59
N ILE A 50 -16.23 -14.50 8.67
CA ILE A 50 -15.77 -13.28 7.98
C ILE A 50 -16.85 -12.81 7.01
N PRO A 51 -17.44 -11.62 7.19
CA PRO A 51 -18.47 -11.12 6.28
C PRO A 51 -17.91 -10.88 4.87
N LEU A 52 -18.71 -11.14 3.83
CA LEU A 52 -18.32 -10.88 2.42
C LEU A 52 -17.81 -9.46 2.20
N VAL A 53 -18.40 -8.47 2.88
CA VAL A 53 -17.99 -7.06 2.83
C VAL A 53 -16.52 -6.88 3.26
N ARG A 54 -16.02 -7.68 4.20
CA ARG A 54 -14.61 -7.66 4.63
C ARG A 54 -13.69 -8.28 3.58
N ILE A 55 -14.12 -9.35 2.94
CA ILE A 55 -13.40 -9.98 1.82
C ILE A 55 -13.27 -9.01 0.64
N GLU A 56 -14.36 -8.32 0.30
CA GLU A 56 -14.36 -7.28 -0.74
C GLU A 56 -13.45 -6.10 -0.39
N LEU A 57 -13.46 -5.66 0.87
CA LEU A 57 -12.57 -4.64 1.37
C LEU A 57 -11.09 -5.04 1.21
N LEU A 58 -10.73 -6.28 1.58
CA LEU A 58 -9.37 -6.78 1.40
C LEU A 58 -8.95 -6.79 -0.08
N ARG A 59 -9.82 -7.26 -0.98
CA ARG A 59 -9.59 -7.21 -2.44
C ARG A 59 -9.46 -5.78 -2.98
N LYS A 60 -10.19 -4.83 -2.38
CA LYS A 60 -10.08 -3.40 -2.76
C LYS A 60 -8.73 -2.83 -2.31
N MET A 61 -8.29 -3.14 -1.09
CA MET A 61 -6.99 -2.69 -0.57
C MET A 61 -5.82 -3.26 -1.35
N GLU A 62 -5.91 -4.54 -1.73
CA GLU A 62 -4.92 -5.18 -2.61
C GLU A 62 -4.74 -4.42 -3.93
N ARG A 63 -5.85 -4.04 -4.58
CA ARG A 63 -5.83 -3.33 -5.86
C ARG A 63 -5.39 -1.88 -5.74
N ASN A 64 -5.88 -1.17 -4.73
CA ASN A 64 -5.74 0.29 -4.65
C ASN A 64 -4.49 0.74 -3.88
N THR A 65 -3.98 -0.08 -2.96
CA THR A 65 -2.86 0.28 -2.07
C THR A 65 -1.86 -0.86 -1.90
N PRO A 66 -1.28 -1.37 -3.00
CA PRO A 66 -0.41 -2.55 -3.00
C PRO A 66 0.88 -2.36 -2.19
N SER A 67 1.30 -1.11 -1.96
CA SER A 67 2.50 -0.74 -1.23
C SER A 67 2.35 -0.77 0.29
N VAL A 68 1.12 -0.87 0.81
CA VAL A 68 0.84 -0.89 2.25
C VAL A 68 0.37 -2.31 2.64
N PRO A 69 1.13 -3.05 3.46
CA PRO A 69 0.75 -4.39 3.86
C PRO A 69 -0.55 -4.38 4.68
N VAL A 70 -1.38 -5.40 4.47
CA VAL A 70 -2.60 -5.63 5.24
C VAL A 70 -2.44 -6.91 6.06
N ILE A 71 -2.56 -6.81 7.38
CA ILE A 71 -2.57 -7.94 8.30
C ILE A 71 -4.02 -8.21 8.70
N LEU A 72 -4.43 -9.47 8.58
CA LEU A 72 -5.72 -9.91 9.08
C LEU A 72 -5.56 -10.47 10.49
N VAL A 73 -6.32 -9.96 11.44
CA VAL A 73 -6.45 -10.52 12.78
C VAL A 73 -7.80 -11.24 12.86
N THR A 74 -7.78 -12.53 13.16
CA THR A 74 -9.00 -13.35 13.12
C THR A 74 -8.94 -14.56 14.06
N ASP A 75 -10.01 -15.34 14.14
CA ASP A 75 -10.07 -16.56 14.93
C ASP A 75 -9.44 -17.74 14.19
N ARG A 76 -8.93 -18.71 14.94
CA ARG A 76 -8.29 -19.89 14.36
C ARG A 76 -9.35 -20.88 13.88
N ALA A 77 -9.78 -20.72 12.64
CA ALA A 77 -10.81 -21.55 12.03
C ALA A 77 -10.46 -22.01 10.61
N ALA A 78 -10.83 -23.26 10.28
CA ALA A 78 -10.58 -23.84 8.96
C ALA A 78 -11.41 -23.17 7.85
N GLU A 79 -12.56 -22.60 8.20
CA GLU A 79 -13.43 -21.91 7.24
C GLU A 79 -12.84 -20.57 6.80
N VAL A 80 -12.16 -19.87 7.71
CA VAL A 80 -11.42 -18.63 7.41
C VAL A 80 -10.35 -18.87 6.34
N ALA A 81 -9.60 -19.97 6.42
CA ALA A 81 -8.60 -20.31 5.40
C ALA A 81 -9.22 -20.51 4.00
N ARG A 82 -10.42 -21.10 3.94
CA ARG A 82 -11.16 -21.29 2.68
C ARG A 82 -11.67 -19.96 2.12
N GLN A 83 -12.26 -19.12 2.96
CA GLN A 83 -12.78 -17.81 2.59
C GLN A 83 -11.69 -16.84 2.09
N LEU A 84 -10.47 -16.97 2.61
CA LEU A 84 -9.33 -16.13 2.25
C LEU A 84 -8.53 -16.62 1.04
N SER A 85 -8.86 -17.78 0.46
CA SER A 85 -8.12 -18.38 -0.66
C SER A 85 -7.98 -17.46 -1.90
N GLY A 86 -8.89 -16.49 -2.06
CA GLY A 86 -8.89 -15.49 -3.12
C GLY A 86 -8.50 -14.08 -2.69
N VAL A 87 -7.79 -13.93 -1.56
CA VAL A 87 -7.34 -12.63 -1.02
C VAL A 87 -5.91 -12.76 -0.54
N LYS A 88 -5.02 -11.88 -1.01
CA LYS A 88 -3.63 -11.87 -0.54
C LYS A 88 -3.47 -10.87 0.62
N VAL A 89 -3.28 -11.38 1.83
CA VAL A 89 -2.87 -10.59 3.00
C VAL A 89 -1.38 -10.78 3.30
N ALA A 90 -0.76 -9.81 3.97
CA ALA A 90 0.64 -9.84 4.36
C ALA A 90 0.92 -10.90 5.44
N ALA A 91 -0.02 -11.05 6.37
CA ALA A 91 0.02 -12.03 7.44
C ALA A 91 -1.40 -12.26 7.99
N ILE A 92 -1.59 -13.43 8.59
CA ILE A 92 -2.76 -13.75 9.41
C ILE A 92 -2.25 -13.93 10.84
N VAL A 93 -2.85 -13.20 11.78
CA VAL A 93 -2.54 -13.27 13.21
C VAL A 93 -3.81 -13.70 13.94
N TRP A 94 -3.68 -14.63 14.88
CA TRP A 94 -4.84 -15.10 15.63
C TRP A 94 -5.10 -14.19 16.82
N PHE A 95 -6.38 -13.90 17.11
CA PHE A 95 -6.74 -13.13 18.32
C PHE A 95 -6.19 -13.77 19.60
N ALA A 96 -6.16 -15.10 19.67
CA ALA A 96 -5.59 -15.84 20.81
C ALA A 96 -4.09 -15.58 21.04
N ASP A 97 -3.34 -15.26 19.97
CA ASP A 97 -1.89 -15.09 20.01
C ASP A 97 -1.45 -13.64 19.78
N LEU A 98 -2.40 -12.70 19.79
CA LEU A 98 -2.25 -11.32 19.34
C LEU A 98 -1.04 -10.63 19.97
N ARG A 99 -0.90 -10.73 21.29
CA ARG A 99 0.18 -10.07 22.07
C ARG A 99 1.58 -10.50 21.64
N ASN A 100 1.74 -11.75 21.21
CA ASN A 100 3.05 -12.32 20.88
C ASN A 100 3.34 -12.26 19.37
N GLN A 101 2.32 -12.35 18.52
CA GLN A 101 2.49 -12.50 17.08
C GLN A 101 2.31 -11.21 16.29
N LEU A 102 1.54 -10.24 16.78
CA LEU A 102 1.17 -9.07 15.99
C LEU A 102 2.36 -8.16 15.68
N THR A 103 3.19 -7.84 16.68
CA THR A 103 4.38 -6.98 16.50
C THR A 103 5.42 -7.61 15.56
N PRO A 104 5.78 -8.90 15.71
CA PRO A 104 6.62 -9.59 14.72
C PRO A 104 6.01 -9.59 13.31
N ALA A 105 4.69 -9.84 13.19
CA ALA A 105 4.00 -9.84 11.90
C ALA A 105 4.02 -8.46 11.22
N ILE A 106 3.77 -7.38 11.97
CA ILE A 106 3.88 -5.99 11.47
C ILE A 106 5.29 -5.72 10.98
N THR A 107 6.30 -6.11 11.77
CA THR A 107 7.71 -5.89 11.43
C THR A 107 8.07 -6.62 10.14
N ALA A 108 7.71 -7.90 10.03
CA ALA A 108 7.96 -8.72 8.85
C ALA A 108 7.22 -8.18 7.61
N ALA A 109 5.93 -7.86 7.75
CA ALA A 109 5.08 -7.36 6.69
C ALA A 109 5.63 -6.05 6.10
N ARG A 110 6.06 -5.12 6.95
CA ARG A 110 6.67 -3.86 6.52
C ARG A 110 7.97 -4.07 5.75
N GLN A 111 8.75 -5.10 6.08
CA GLN A 111 10.06 -5.34 5.46
C GLN A 111 9.98 -6.01 4.09
N SER A 112 9.08 -6.97 3.89
CA SER A 112 9.07 -7.81 2.69
C SER A 112 7.96 -7.48 1.70
N VAL A 113 6.76 -7.18 2.19
CA VAL A 113 5.55 -7.17 1.37
C VAL A 113 5.55 -6.09 0.30
N PRO A 114 5.95 -4.82 0.57
CA PRO A 114 5.93 -3.80 -0.47
C PRO A 114 6.78 -4.17 -1.69
N LEU A 115 7.95 -4.79 -1.48
CA LEU A 115 8.82 -5.22 -2.58
C LEU A 115 8.26 -6.45 -3.30
N LEU A 116 7.74 -7.44 -2.56
CA LEU A 116 7.11 -8.61 -3.17
C LEU A 116 5.91 -8.24 -4.04
N ARG A 117 5.09 -7.27 -3.61
CA ARG A 117 3.97 -6.77 -4.42
C ARG A 117 4.42 -6.05 -5.67
N LEU A 118 5.48 -5.24 -5.60
CA LEU A 118 6.07 -4.65 -6.81
C LEU A 118 6.62 -5.72 -7.76
N ALA A 119 7.09 -6.86 -7.23
CA ALA A 119 7.46 -8.00 -8.08
C ALA A 119 6.26 -8.60 -8.80
N GLU A 120 5.15 -8.87 -8.10
CA GLU A 120 3.90 -9.38 -8.70
C GLU A 120 3.38 -8.42 -9.78
N GLN A 121 3.32 -7.12 -9.46
CA GLN A 121 2.89 -6.10 -10.42
C GLN A 121 3.80 -6.02 -11.63
N ALA A 122 5.12 -6.17 -11.45
CA ALA A 122 6.05 -6.20 -12.56
C ALA A 122 5.79 -7.42 -13.46
N GLU A 123 5.38 -8.57 -12.93
CA GLU A 123 5.04 -9.77 -13.72
C GLU A 123 3.75 -9.63 -14.50
N GLU A 124 2.77 -8.90 -13.96
CA GLU A 124 1.48 -8.65 -14.61
C GLU A 124 1.54 -7.48 -15.60
N ALA A 125 2.58 -6.65 -15.54
CA ALA A 125 2.71 -5.47 -16.39
C ALA A 125 3.05 -5.81 -17.84
N GLU A 126 2.48 -5.02 -18.76
CA GLU A 126 2.79 -5.04 -20.20
C GLU A 126 4.18 -4.45 -20.47
N LEU A 127 5.20 -5.24 -20.17
CA LEU A 127 6.63 -4.90 -20.32
C LEU A 127 7.33 -5.87 -21.29
N PRO A 128 8.44 -5.46 -21.92
CA PRO A 128 9.34 -6.40 -22.60
C PRO A 128 9.72 -7.57 -21.67
N PRO A 129 9.75 -8.83 -22.15
CA PRO A 129 9.93 -10.01 -21.28
C PRO A 129 11.19 -9.97 -20.39
N ALA A 130 12.31 -9.46 -20.92
CA ALA A 130 13.56 -9.34 -20.19
C ALA A 130 13.47 -8.27 -19.08
N LEU A 131 12.94 -7.08 -19.39
CA LEU A 131 12.68 -6.04 -18.40
C LEU A 131 11.70 -6.52 -17.32
N ARG A 132 10.61 -7.18 -17.71
CA ARG A 132 9.60 -7.75 -16.81
C ARG A 132 10.24 -8.69 -15.79
N SER A 133 10.99 -9.67 -16.29
CA SER A 133 11.71 -10.66 -15.47
C SER A 133 12.76 -9.98 -14.59
N GLY A 134 13.48 -8.99 -15.13
CA GLY A 134 14.50 -8.24 -14.41
C GLY A 134 13.95 -7.46 -13.22
N LEU A 135 12.82 -6.75 -13.42
CA LEU A 135 12.17 -6.00 -12.35
C LEU A 135 11.66 -6.95 -11.26
N ALA A 136 10.88 -7.97 -11.65
CA ALA A 136 10.34 -8.96 -10.71
C ALA A 136 11.46 -9.65 -9.90
N TYR A 137 12.52 -10.08 -10.57
CA TYR A 137 13.69 -10.67 -9.91
C TYR A 137 14.34 -9.69 -8.93
N SER A 138 14.60 -8.45 -9.35
CA SER A 138 15.28 -7.46 -8.51
C SER A 138 14.51 -7.16 -7.21
N TYR A 139 13.19 -7.01 -7.31
CA TYR A 139 12.31 -6.78 -6.16
C TYR A 139 12.32 -7.95 -5.18
N ARG A 140 12.23 -9.19 -5.67
CA ARG A 140 12.32 -10.40 -4.83
C ARG A 140 13.68 -10.55 -4.18
N ALA A 141 14.75 -10.37 -4.96
CA ALA A 141 16.12 -10.47 -4.47
C ALA A 141 16.35 -9.49 -3.32
N ALA A 142 15.81 -8.26 -3.41
CA ALA A 142 15.95 -7.25 -2.37
C ALA A 142 15.36 -7.64 -1.01
N SER A 143 14.45 -8.62 -0.92
CA SER A 143 13.99 -9.17 0.37
C SER A 143 15.13 -9.83 1.15
N GLN A 144 16.12 -10.40 0.47
CA GLN A 144 17.31 -11.00 1.08
C GLN A 144 18.55 -10.13 0.85
N ARG A 145 18.97 -10.01 -0.41
CA ARG A 145 20.16 -9.30 -0.85
C ARG A 145 19.87 -8.56 -2.17
N PRO A 146 19.86 -7.22 -2.18
CA PRO A 146 19.63 -6.44 -3.39
C PRO A 146 20.69 -6.72 -4.46
N VAL A 147 20.25 -6.77 -5.72
CA VAL A 147 21.15 -6.94 -6.87
C VAL A 147 22.08 -5.73 -6.98
N ARG A 148 23.39 -5.97 -7.06
CA ARG A 148 24.38 -4.91 -6.84
C ARG A 148 24.60 -4.01 -8.05
N ASN A 149 24.44 -4.54 -9.26
CA ASN A 149 24.69 -3.84 -10.51
C ASN A 149 23.93 -4.49 -11.68
N VAL A 150 23.91 -3.80 -12.82
CA VAL A 150 23.19 -4.24 -14.02
C VAL A 150 23.72 -5.55 -14.57
N LYS A 151 25.04 -5.80 -14.51
CA LYS A 151 25.65 -7.04 -15.01
C LYS A 151 25.14 -8.25 -14.24
N GLU A 152 25.04 -8.14 -12.92
CA GLU A 152 24.50 -9.18 -12.04
C GLU A 152 23.01 -9.44 -12.35
N LEU A 153 22.22 -8.38 -12.54
CA LEU A 153 20.80 -8.52 -12.89
C LEU A 153 20.63 -9.21 -14.25
N ALA A 154 21.36 -8.74 -15.26
CA ALA A 154 21.28 -9.23 -16.62
C ALA A 154 21.67 -10.71 -16.70
N ALA A 155 22.70 -11.13 -15.95
CA ALA A 155 23.07 -12.53 -15.82
C ALA A 155 21.95 -13.38 -15.18
N ALA A 156 21.28 -12.87 -14.15
CA ALA A 156 20.20 -13.59 -13.48
C ALA A 156 18.96 -13.82 -14.37
N VAL A 157 18.74 -12.96 -15.36
CA VAL A 157 17.62 -13.07 -16.32
C VAL A 157 18.05 -13.46 -17.73
N SER A 158 19.28 -13.94 -17.90
CA SER A 158 19.84 -14.40 -19.18
C SER A 158 19.68 -13.38 -20.32
N CYS A 159 19.92 -12.09 -20.04
CA CYS A 159 19.83 -11.00 -21.02
C CYS A 159 21.14 -10.20 -21.07
N SER A 160 21.35 -9.42 -22.13
CA SER A 160 22.49 -8.50 -22.20
C SER A 160 22.27 -7.28 -21.29
N PRO A 161 23.31 -6.80 -20.57
CA PRO A 161 23.22 -5.58 -19.75
C PRO A 161 22.76 -4.35 -20.55
N THR A 162 23.19 -4.26 -21.80
CA THR A 162 22.86 -3.15 -22.71
C THR A 162 21.39 -3.17 -23.10
N THR A 163 20.86 -4.34 -23.48
CA THR A 163 19.45 -4.54 -23.81
C THR A 163 18.57 -4.16 -22.63
N LEU A 164 18.87 -4.72 -21.45
CA LEU A 164 18.07 -4.47 -20.24
C LEU A 164 18.10 -2.99 -19.82
N SER A 165 19.26 -2.32 -19.95
CA SER A 165 19.37 -0.90 -19.67
C SER A 165 18.63 -0.02 -20.67
N LYS A 166 18.62 -0.41 -21.95
CA LYS A 166 17.90 0.28 -23.03
C LYS A 166 16.40 0.18 -22.80
N GLU A 167 15.88 -1.03 -22.63
CA GLU A 167 14.46 -1.28 -22.38
C GLU A 167 13.97 -0.54 -21.13
N PHE A 168 14.76 -0.56 -20.04
CA PHE A 168 14.45 0.19 -18.83
C PHE A 168 14.34 1.69 -19.12
N ARG A 169 15.32 2.27 -19.80
CA ARG A 169 15.37 3.72 -20.07
C ARG A 169 14.21 4.17 -20.96
N GLU A 170 13.91 3.39 -21.99
CA GLU A 170 12.77 3.63 -22.89
C GLU A 170 11.46 3.63 -22.11
N ARG A 171 11.25 2.64 -21.23
CA ARG A 171 10.04 2.57 -20.41
C ARG A 171 9.97 3.68 -19.36
N ALA A 172 11.08 4.04 -18.73
CA ALA A 172 11.15 5.08 -17.70
C ALA A 172 11.16 6.51 -18.28
N GLY A 173 11.07 6.69 -19.60
CA GLY A 173 11.10 8.01 -20.24
C GLY A 173 12.38 8.82 -19.97
N GLY A 174 13.49 8.14 -19.71
CA GLY A 174 14.78 8.77 -19.38
C GLY A 174 14.88 9.40 -17.98
N ALA A 175 13.82 9.39 -17.17
CA ALA A 175 13.82 9.99 -15.83
C ALA A 175 14.79 9.29 -14.85
N ALA A 176 14.99 7.99 -15.03
CA ALA A 176 15.92 7.19 -14.26
C ALA A 176 16.63 6.15 -15.16
N ASN A 177 17.80 5.71 -14.72
CA ASN A 177 18.48 4.56 -15.30
C ASN A 177 18.46 3.34 -14.36
N LEU A 178 18.70 2.16 -14.93
CA LEU A 178 18.63 0.90 -14.20
C LEU A 178 19.63 0.82 -13.03
N SER A 179 20.80 1.45 -13.14
CA SER A 179 21.78 1.51 -12.03
C SER A 179 21.28 2.38 -10.86
N GLN A 180 20.61 3.50 -11.17
CA GLN A 180 19.95 4.34 -10.16
C GLN A 180 18.81 3.56 -9.49
N PHE A 181 18.01 2.81 -10.24
CA PHE A 181 16.96 1.93 -9.70
C PHE A 181 17.51 0.86 -8.74
N LEU A 182 18.59 0.16 -9.11
CA LEU A 182 19.19 -0.85 -8.24
C LEU A 182 19.82 -0.24 -6.98
N SER A 183 20.43 0.94 -7.13
CA SER A 183 20.97 1.71 -6.01
C SER A 183 19.85 2.17 -5.08
N ALA A 184 18.73 2.61 -5.64
CA ALA A 184 17.52 3.02 -4.97
C ALA A 184 16.92 1.88 -4.13
N LEU A 185 16.76 0.71 -4.75
CA LEU A 185 16.28 -0.50 -4.09
C LEU A 185 17.20 -0.93 -2.93
N SER A 186 18.52 -0.78 -3.11
CA SER A 186 19.50 -1.02 -2.05
C SER A 186 19.32 -0.06 -0.87
N VAL A 187 19.00 1.21 -1.10
CA VAL A 187 18.75 2.18 -0.01
C VAL A 187 17.49 1.82 0.77
N VAL A 188 16.40 1.45 0.08
CA VAL A 188 15.16 0.98 0.72
C VAL A 188 15.45 -0.22 1.63
N LYS A 189 16.17 -1.22 1.13
CA LYS A 189 16.52 -2.40 1.93
C LYS A 189 17.44 -2.06 3.10
N ALA A 190 18.46 -1.23 2.88
CA ALA A 190 19.37 -0.79 3.94
C ALA A 190 18.61 -0.08 5.07
N HIS A 191 17.64 0.77 4.71
CA HIS A 191 16.78 1.47 5.65
C HIS A 191 15.89 0.51 6.45
N GLN A 192 15.25 -0.46 5.79
CA GLN A 192 14.46 -1.50 6.46
C GLN A 192 15.27 -2.29 7.50
N LEU A 193 16.48 -2.72 7.12
CA LEU A 193 17.39 -3.41 8.04
C LEU A 193 17.86 -2.50 9.18
N ARG A 194 18.04 -1.21 8.91
CA ARG A 194 18.38 -0.24 9.96
C ARG A 194 17.25 -0.08 10.97
N LEU A 195 15.99 -0.03 10.51
CA LEU A 195 14.81 0.08 11.36
C LEU A 195 14.57 -1.17 12.20
N SER A 196 15.07 -2.34 11.78
CA SER A 196 15.01 -3.57 12.57
C SER A 196 16.03 -3.60 13.73
N GLY A 197 16.75 -2.51 13.97
CA GLY A 197 17.70 -2.37 15.07
C GLY A 197 19.16 -2.68 14.72
N LEU A 198 19.48 -3.08 13.49
CA LEU A 198 20.86 -3.36 13.09
C LEU A 198 21.73 -2.09 13.01
N SER A 199 23.02 -2.23 13.33
CA SER A 199 24.01 -1.17 13.10
C SER A 199 24.29 -1.02 11.60
N TRP A 200 24.78 0.15 11.17
CA TRP A 200 25.11 0.37 9.75
C TRP A 200 26.18 -0.58 9.21
N ASP A 201 27.11 -1.02 10.06
CA ASP A 201 28.12 -2.01 9.68
C ASP A 201 27.50 -3.40 9.50
N ALA A 202 26.57 -3.81 10.39
CA ALA A 202 25.82 -5.05 10.22
C ALA A 202 24.92 -5.01 8.98
N VAL A 203 24.29 -3.86 8.68
CA VAL A 203 23.52 -3.65 7.44
C VAL A 203 24.40 -3.81 6.20
N ALA A 204 25.57 -3.17 6.19
CA ALA A 204 26.54 -3.26 5.09
C ALA A 204 26.99 -4.72 4.85
N ASN A 205 27.36 -5.43 5.91
CA ASN A 205 27.75 -6.83 5.86
C ASN A 205 26.62 -7.73 5.37
N ARG A 206 25.39 -7.55 5.89
CA ARG A 206 24.21 -8.34 5.49
C ARG A 206 23.85 -8.15 4.01
N MET A 207 24.15 -6.97 3.46
CA MET A 207 23.91 -6.63 2.06
C MET A 207 25.11 -6.91 1.15
N GLU A 208 26.23 -7.38 1.71
CA GLU A 208 27.49 -7.62 0.99
C GLU A 208 27.98 -6.39 0.20
N VAL A 209 27.85 -5.20 0.81
CA VAL A 209 28.32 -3.94 0.24
C VAL A 209 29.16 -3.16 1.25
N SER A 210 30.10 -2.36 0.77
CA SER A 210 30.86 -1.50 1.68
C SER A 210 29.96 -0.40 2.28
N ARG A 211 30.29 0.03 3.50
CA ARG A 211 29.63 1.17 4.14
C ARG A 211 29.75 2.45 3.30
N GLN A 212 30.88 2.66 2.62
CA GLN A 212 31.07 3.78 1.72
C GLN A 212 30.11 3.73 0.52
N THR A 213 29.87 2.54 -0.03
CA THR A 213 28.88 2.35 -1.10
C THR A 213 27.48 2.73 -0.63
N LEU A 214 27.08 2.30 0.58
CA LEU A 214 25.80 2.69 1.17
C LEU A 214 25.72 4.20 1.39
N HIS A 215 26.79 4.83 1.90
CA HIS A 215 26.86 6.27 2.08
C HIS A 215 26.66 7.02 0.75
N ASN A 216 27.41 6.64 -0.29
CA ASN A 216 27.33 7.24 -1.62
C ASN A 216 25.93 7.08 -2.23
N ARG A 217 25.28 5.92 -2.02
CA ARG A 217 23.91 5.67 -2.47
C ARG A 217 22.88 6.51 -1.69
N SER A 218 23.07 6.68 -0.38
CA SER A 218 22.16 7.44 0.49
C SER A 218 22.15 8.94 0.19
N ALA A 219 23.24 9.51 -0.35
CA ALA A 219 23.37 10.93 -0.66
C ALA A 219 22.30 11.48 -1.62
N ARG A 220 21.67 10.61 -2.41
CA ARG A 220 20.66 10.97 -3.42
C ARG A 220 19.22 10.88 -2.89
N TRP A 221 19.04 10.54 -1.62
CA TRP A 221 17.75 10.31 -0.98
C TRP A 221 17.43 11.41 0.04
N PRO A 222 16.15 11.64 0.37
CA PRO A 222 15.76 12.52 1.47
C PRO A 222 16.52 12.12 2.72
N GLY A 223 17.11 13.11 3.41
CA GLY A 223 18.05 12.86 4.51
C GLY A 223 19.34 12.21 4.04
N GLY A 224 20.06 12.86 3.10
CA GLY A 224 21.23 12.39 2.32
C GLY A 224 22.47 11.90 3.08
N THR A 225 22.34 11.49 4.33
CA THR A 225 23.35 10.77 5.10
C THR A 225 22.71 9.55 5.76
N LEU A 226 23.49 8.50 6.00
CA LEU A 226 23.01 7.32 6.75
C LEU A 226 22.42 7.71 8.14
N LYS A 227 22.94 8.76 8.78
CA LYS A 227 22.41 9.27 10.05
C LYS A 227 21.00 9.85 9.91
N GLN A 228 20.76 10.62 8.86
CA GLN A 228 19.44 11.21 8.60
C GLN A 228 18.47 10.15 8.09
N LEU A 229 18.91 9.25 7.21
CA LEU A 229 18.11 8.14 6.70
C LEU A 229 17.53 7.28 7.85
N ALA A 230 18.31 7.01 8.89
CA ALA A 230 17.85 6.27 10.08
C ALA A 230 16.71 6.95 10.86
N ARG A 231 16.49 8.26 10.67
CA ARG A 231 15.45 9.04 11.37
C ARG A 231 14.15 9.15 10.56
N ILE A 232 14.19 8.80 9.28
CA ILE A 232 13.01 8.88 8.40
C ILE A 232 12.17 7.62 8.62
N ARG A 233 10.84 7.79 8.67
CA ARG A 233 9.88 6.69 8.62
C ARG A 233 9.98 5.94 7.28
N GLN A 234 9.48 4.71 7.23
CA GLN A 234 9.61 3.87 6.04
C GLN A 234 8.66 4.31 4.92
N ALA A 235 7.43 4.73 5.26
CA ALA A 235 6.41 5.12 4.28
C ALA A 235 6.89 6.22 3.30
N PRO A 236 7.47 7.36 3.76
CA PRO A 236 7.96 8.41 2.85
C PRO A 236 9.05 7.92 1.89
N LEU A 237 9.95 7.05 2.37
CA LEU A 237 11.03 6.49 1.56
C LEU A 237 10.49 5.56 0.46
N LEU A 238 9.57 4.66 0.82
CA LEU A 238 8.90 3.77 -0.12
C LEU A 238 8.03 4.54 -1.11
N LYS A 239 7.30 5.57 -0.66
CA LYS A 239 6.49 6.43 -1.53
C LYS A 239 7.36 7.14 -2.57
N LYS A 240 8.50 7.69 -2.16
CA LYS A 240 9.46 8.30 -3.08
C LYS A 240 10.04 7.28 -4.05
N PHE A 241 10.45 6.11 -3.55
CA PHE A 241 10.93 5.02 -4.40
C PHE A 241 9.89 4.64 -5.47
N PHE A 242 8.65 4.49 -5.06
CA PHE A 242 7.55 4.15 -5.95
C PHE A 242 7.36 5.23 -7.02
N ALA A 243 7.21 6.49 -6.62
CA ALA A 243 6.99 7.61 -7.55
C ALA A 243 8.14 7.77 -8.56
N ASP A 244 9.40 7.71 -8.09
CA ASP A 244 10.57 8.00 -8.93
C ASP A 244 10.96 6.83 -9.84
N PHE A 245 10.67 5.58 -9.43
CA PHE A 245 11.21 4.40 -10.11
C PHE A 245 10.21 3.31 -10.48
N ALA A 246 9.18 3.03 -9.67
CA ALA A 246 8.25 1.94 -9.95
C ALA A 246 7.05 2.40 -10.79
N GLN A 247 6.45 3.53 -10.43
CA GLN A 247 5.30 4.10 -11.11
C GLN A 247 5.53 4.35 -12.62
N PRO A 248 6.67 4.91 -13.06
CA PRO A 248 6.94 5.13 -14.49
C PRO A 248 7.02 3.82 -15.29
N LEU A 249 7.34 2.71 -14.63
CA LEU A 249 7.47 1.40 -15.26
C LEU A 249 6.16 0.63 -15.28
N LEU A 250 5.38 0.72 -14.20
CA LEU A 250 4.20 -0.12 -13.97
C LEU A 250 2.90 0.49 -14.51
N ILE A 251 2.81 1.82 -14.61
CA ILE A 251 1.64 2.48 -15.21
C ILE A 251 1.94 2.72 -16.69
N PRO A 252 1.11 2.26 -17.65
CA PRO A 252 1.28 2.60 -19.05
C PRO A 252 1.27 4.13 -19.16
N SER A 253 2.33 4.69 -19.74
CA SER A 253 2.38 6.11 -20.05
C SER A 253 1.20 6.34 -20.98
N GLN A 254 0.15 7.03 -20.52
CA GLN A 254 -0.86 7.51 -21.45
C GLN A 254 -0.09 8.29 -22.53
N PRO A 255 -0.32 8.01 -23.83
CA PRO A 255 0.21 8.88 -24.86
C PRO A 255 -0.23 10.31 -24.53
N PRO A 256 0.60 11.33 -24.80
CA PRO A 256 0.22 12.71 -24.55
C PRO A 256 -1.15 12.92 -25.17
N LEU A 257 -2.12 13.28 -24.32
CA LEU A 257 -3.45 13.67 -24.76
C LEU A 257 -3.23 14.74 -25.83
N LEU A 258 -3.49 14.39 -27.09
CA LEU A 258 -3.81 15.36 -28.11
C LEU A 258 -4.88 16.24 -27.46
N THR A 259 -4.51 17.50 -27.21
CA THR A 259 -5.40 18.49 -26.64
C THR A 259 -6.76 18.38 -27.32
N PRO A 260 -7.86 18.13 -26.58
CA PRO A 260 -9.17 18.21 -27.20
C PRO A 260 -9.34 19.64 -27.67
N SER A 261 -9.36 19.79 -29.00
CA SER A 261 -9.96 20.96 -29.63
C SER A 261 -11.35 21.13 -29.01
N SER A 262 -11.60 22.32 -28.49
CA SER A 262 -12.87 22.73 -27.90
C SER A 262 -14.05 22.34 -28.79
N ALA A 263 -14.80 21.33 -28.38
CA ALA A 263 -16.26 21.23 -28.47
C ALA A 263 -16.70 19.85 -27.99
N ASP A 264 -17.64 19.84 -27.04
CA ASP A 264 -18.50 18.73 -26.62
C ASP A 264 -17.87 17.51 -25.92
N GLY A 265 -18.19 17.33 -24.63
CA GLY A 265 -17.99 16.06 -23.96
C GLY A 265 -18.12 16.09 -22.44
N LEU A 266 -19.34 16.29 -21.92
CA LEU A 266 -19.64 16.05 -20.50
C LEU A 266 -19.25 14.61 -20.10
N SER A 267 -18.43 14.51 -19.06
CA SER A 267 -17.93 13.25 -18.49
C SER A 267 -19.07 12.29 -18.12
N LEU A 268 -18.88 10.99 -18.40
CA LEU A 268 -19.79 9.90 -18.00
C LEU A 268 -20.05 9.88 -16.48
N LEU A 269 -19.10 10.36 -15.67
CA LEU A 269 -19.26 10.48 -14.21
C LEU A 269 -20.22 11.61 -13.80
N ASP A 270 -20.30 12.70 -14.58
CA ASP A 270 -21.28 13.77 -14.36
C ASP A 270 -22.71 13.33 -14.72
N ARG A 271 -22.86 12.44 -15.71
CA ARG A 271 -24.16 11.84 -16.05
C ARG A 271 -24.67 10.90 -14.95
N VAL A 272 -23.77 10.11 -14.34
CA VAL A 272 -24.12 9.21 -13.23
C VAL A 272 -24.49 9.99 -11.96
N TYR A 273 -23.79 11.09 -11.67
CA TYR A 273 -24.10 11.94 -10.50
C TYR A 273 -25.43 12.71 -10.64
N ARG A 274 -25.80 13.16 -11.84
CA ARG A 274 -27.11 13.80 -12.08
C ARG A 274 -28.28 12.83 -11.99
N PHE A 275 -28.09 11.56 -12.37
CA PHE A 275 -29.16 10.55 -12.33
C PHE A 275 -29.54 10.19 -10.88
N GLN A 276 -28.56 10.06 -9.97
CA GLN A 276 -28.84 9.82 -8.54
C GLN A 276 -29.46 11.04 -7.84
N SER A 277 -29.08 12.25 -8.25
CA SER A 277 -29.64 13.50 -7.71
C SER A 277 -31.09 13.77 -8.16
N SER A 278 -31.50 13.19 -9.29
CA SER A 278 -32.88 13.25 -9.82
C SER A 278 -33.81 12.27 -9.11
N LEU A 279 -33.32 11.09 -8.74
CA LEU A 279 -34.10 10.07 -8.01
C LEU A 279 -34.37 10.47 -6.55
N ALA A 280 -33.48 11.26 -5.94
CA ALA A 280 -33.68 11.77 -4.57
C ALA A 280 -34.67 12.95 -4.46
N ARG A 281 -35.18 13.49 -5.59
CA ARG A 281 -36.13 14.62 -5.61
C ARG A 281 -37.57 14.24 -5.96
N GLN A 282 -37.87 12.97 -6.21
CA GLN A 282 -39.20 12.52 -6.66
C GLN A 282 -40.12 11.93 -5.58
N ASN A 283 -39.77 12.02 -4.29
CA ASN A 283 -40.69 11.68 -3.20
C ASN A 283 -41.08 12.93 -2.40
N PRO A 284 -42.20 13.60 -2.74
CA PRO A 284 -42.82 14.53 -1.82
C PRO A 284 -43.53 13.75 -0.70
N PRO A 285 -43.38 14.12 0.59
CA PRO A 285 -44.36 13.75 1.60
C PRO A 285 -45.64 14.57 1.38
N ASP A 286 -46.74 13.85 1.24
CA ASP A 286 -48.11 14.39 1.26
C ASP A 286 -48.30 15.37 2.41
N SER A 287 -48.81 16.55 2.07
CA SER A 287 -49.29 17.54 3.02
C SER A 287 -50.78 17.77 2.77
N GLY A 288 -51.56 17.49 3.81
CA GLY A 288 -52.99 17.75 3.96
C GLY A 288 -53.46 16.90 5.14
N VAL A 289 -53.94 17.44 6.27
CA VAL A 289 -54.98 18.46 6.38
C VAL A 289 -54.87 19.18 7.73
N SER A 290 -55.12 20.49 7.66
CA SER A 290 -55.37 21.45 8.74
C SER A 290 -56.40 20.99 9.78
N ALA A 291 -56.14 21.26 11.06
CA ALA A 291 -57.18 21.71 11.99
C ALA A 291 -56.56 22.52 13.15
N THR A 292 -56.64 23.83 13.02
CA THR A 292 -56.51 24.81 14.08
C THR A 292 -57.62 24.64 15.14
N HIS A 293 -57.27 24.50 16.41
CA HIS A 293 -58.20 24.83 17.50
C HIS A 293 -57.52 25.66 18.59
N ARG A 294 -58.11 26.84 18.85
CA ARG A 294 -57.68 27.87 19.81
C ARG A 294 -57.97 27.44 21.26
N PRO A 295 -57.25 28.02 22.25
CA PRO A 295 -57.49 27.77 23.66
C PRO A 295 -58.57 28.70 24.22
N ARG A 296 -59.36 28.22 25.20
CA ARG A 296 -60.11 29.10 26.11
C ARG A 296 -60.36 28.47 27.49
N LYS A 297 -59.68 29.07 28.48
CA LYS A 297 -60.10 29.44 29.85
C LYS A 297 -60.71 28.40 30.82
N GLN A 298 -60.04 28.37 31.98
CA GLN A 298 -60.56 28.52 33.34
C GLN A 298 -61.48 27.43 33.95
N GLY A 299 -60.97 26.83 35.03
CA GLY A 299 -61.58 27.01 36.35
C GLY A 299 -62.12 25.76 37.04
N ARG A 300 -61.62 25.53 38.27
CA ARG A 300 -62.29 24.92 39.46
C ARG A 300 -62.81 23.48 39.26
N ARG A 301 -62.47 22.49 40.07
CA ARG A 301 -62.30 22.38 41.53
C ARG A 301 -61.41 21.17 41.81
#